data_AF-A0A3D4XVM5-F1
#
_entry.id   AF-A0A3D4XVM5-F1
#
_cell.length_a   1.000
_cell.length_b   1.000
_cell.length_c   1.000
_cell.angle_alpha   90.00
_cell.angle_beta   90.00
_cell.angle_gamma   90.00
#
_symmetry.space_group_name_H-M   'P 1'
#
loop_
_entity.id
_entity.type
_entity.pdbx_description
1 polymer ?
#
loop_
_entity_poly.entity_id
_entity_poly.type
_entity_poly.pdbx_seq_one_letter_code
_entity_poly.pdbx_strand_id
1 'polypeptide(L)' 'MNGLIKEWLLTNEIELDNLGRVLISDSKIIIEINGAISATENKLDDENHNFPCGLGCHKDDSCGLGCGP' A
#
# COMPACT_ATOMS: atom_id res chain seq x y z
N MET A 1 -9.10 -7.57 7.03
CA MET A 1 -8.57 -8.28 5.85
C MET A 1 -9.15 -9.69 5.87
N ASN A 2 -9.74 -10.13 4.76
CA ASN A 2 -10.60 -11.32 4.73
C ASN A 2 -9.80 -12.61 4.46
N GLY A 3 -8.48 -12.52 4.31
CA GLY A 3 -7.59 -13.68 4.25
C GLY A 3 -7.67 -14.48 2.95
N LEU A 4 -8.46 -14.03 1.97
CA LEU A 4 -8.67 -14.75 0.72
C LEU A 4 -7.39 -14.76 -0.12
N ILE A 5 -6.63 -13.66 -0.12
CA ILE A 5 -5.27 -13.61 -0.72
C ILE A 5 -4.37 -14.70 -0.13
N LYS A 6 -4.38 -14.90 1.19
CA LYS A 6 -3.53 -15.89 1.86
C LYS A 6 -3.92 -17.29 1.43
N GLU A 7 -5.22 -17.60 1.42
CA GLU A 7 -5.72 -18.89 0.98
C GLU A 7 -5.43 -19.12 -0.51
N TRP A 8 -5.64 -18.11 -1.35
CA TRP A 8 -5.38 -18.18 -2.78
C TRP A 8 -3.92 -18.50 -3.09
N LEU A 9 -2.98 -17.81 -2.42
CA LEU A 9 -1.53 -18.07 -2.55
C LEU A 9 -1.11 -19.48 -2.12
N LEU A 10 -1.87 -20.13 -1.24
CA LEU A 10 -1.56 -21.48 -0.72
C LEU A 10 -2.21 -22.59 -1.56
N THR A 11 -3.22 -22.27 -2.36
CA THR A 11 -4.07 -23.27 -3.02
C THR A 11 -4.00 -23.23 -4.54
N ASN A 12 -3.61 -22.11 -5.13
CA ASN A 12 -3.56 -21.94 -6.58
C ASN A 12 -2.12 -22.04 -7.09
N GLU A 13 -1.98 -22.59 -8.29
CA GLU A 13 -0.71 -22.55 -9.01
C GLU A 13 -0.42 -21.10 -9.43
N ILE A 14 0.80 -20.63 -9.14
CA ILE A 14 1.20 -19.25 -9.41
C ILE A 14 1.83 -19.20 -10.80
N GLU A 15 1.14 -18.55 -11.73
CA GLU A 15 1.70 -18.22 -13.04
C GLU A 15 2.52 -16.94 -12.98
N LEU A 16 3.69 -16.97 -13.63
CA LEU A 16 4.59 -15.82 -13.74
C LEU A 16 4.75 -15.41 -15.20
N ASP A 17 4.85 -14.10 -15.46
CA ASP A 17 5.28 -13.61 -16.77
C ASP A 17 6.80 -13.73 -16.98
N ASN A 18 7.27 -13.36 -18.18
CA ASN A 18 8.70 -13.38 -18.54
C ASN A 18 9.58 -12.43 -17.70
N LEU A 19 8.98 -11.58 -16.86
CA LEU A 19 9.65 -10.66 -15.95
C LEU A 19 9.56 -11.12 -14.48
N GLY A 20 8.94 -12.27 -14.21
CA GLY A 20 8.74 -12.81 -12.86
C GLY A 20 7.58 -12.18 -12.10
N ARG A 21 6.63 -11.53 -12.78
CA ARG A 21 5.45 -10.94 -12.14
C ARG A 21 4.36 -11.98 -11.98
N VAL A 22 3.71 -11.96 -10.82
CA VAL A 22 2.56 -12.82 -10.54
C VAL A 22 1.37 -12.39 -11.39
N LEU A 23 0.82 -13.34 -12.15
CA LEU A 23 -0.39 -13.15 -12.94
C LEU A 23 -1.61 -13.49 -12.08
N ILE A 24 -2.51 -12.52 -11.89
CA ILE A 24 -3.72 -12.68 -11.09
C ILE A 24 -4.93 -12.36 -11.99
N SER A 25 -5.78 -13.36 -12.21
CA SER A 25 -7.02 -13.24 -12.98
C SER A 25 -8.29 -13.41 -12.13
N ASP A 26 -8.15 -13.84 -10.86
CA ASP A 26 -9.28 -13.98 -9.94
C ASP A 26 -9.77 -12.60 -9.46
N SER A 27 -11.01 -12.25 -9.84
CA SER A 27 -11.62 -10.96 -9.53
C SER A 27 -11.81 -10.72 -8.04
N LYS A 28 -12.01 -11.76 -7.22
CA LYS A 28 -12.14 -11.62 -5.76
C LYS A 28 -10.82 -11.20 -5.12
N ILE A 29 -9.72 -11.76 -5.61
CA ILE A 29 -8.37 -11.45 -5.16
C ILE A 29 -7.99 -10.03 -5.56
N ILE A 30 -8.29 -9.64 -6.80
CA ILE A 30 -8.08 -8.27 -7.27
C ILE A 30 -8.86 -7.27 -6.39
N ILE A 31 -10.11 -7.56 -6.04
CA ILE A 31 -10.91 -6.71 -5.14
C ILE A 31 -10.27 -6.61 -3.75
N GLU A 32 -9.78 -7.72 -3.18
CA GLU A 32 -9.13 -7.68 -1.86
C GLU A 32 -7.81 -6.89 -1.89
N ILE A 33 -7.01 -7.02 -2.96
CA ILE A 33 -5.78 -6.23 -3.15
C ILE A 33 -6.12 -4.74 -3.22
N ASN A 34 -7.10 -4.37 -4.05
CA ASN A 34 -7.52 -2.97 -4.18
C ASN A 34 -8.05 -2.42 -2.86
N GLY A 35 -8.83 -3.21 -2.12
CA GLY A 35 -9.30 -2.83 -0.78
C GLY A 35 -8.15 -2.62 0.21
N ALA A 36 -7.08 -3.43 0.15
CA ALA A 36 -5.90 -3.26 0.97
C ALA A 36 -5.10 -2.00 0.60
N ILE A 37 -4.98 -1.69 -0.70
CA ILE A 37 -4.33 -0.47 -1.19
C ILE A 37 -5.10 0.75 -0.69
N SER A 38 -6.42 0.83 -0.93
CA SER A 38 -7.23 1.97 -0.47
C SER A 38 -7.22 2.12 1.04
N ALA A 39 -7.20 1.02 1.80
CA ALA A 39 -7.06 1.09 3.26
C ALA A 39 -5.67 1.59 3.71
N THR A 40 -4.65 1.43 2.89
CA THR A 40 -3.29 1.93 3.15
C THR A 40 -3.16 3.40 2.75
N GLU A 41 -3.74 3.79 1.62
CA GLU A 41 -3.81 5.19 1.17
C GLU A 41 -4.58 6.05 2.19
N ASN A 42 -5.72 5.57 2.70
CA ASN A 42 -6.47 6.28 3.74
C ASN A 42 -5.69 6.42 5.04
N LYS A 43 -4.81 5.47 5.38
CA LYS A 43 -3.93 5.61 6.55
C LYS A 43 -2.85 6.66 6.36
N LEU A 44 -2.31 6.79 5.14
CA LEU A 44 -1.38 7.86 4.80
C LEU A 44 -2.07 9.23 4.85
N ASP A 45 -3.35 9.31 4.48
CA ASP A 45 -4.14 10.55 4.51
C ASP A 45 -4.58 10.93 5.94
N ASP A 46 -4.95 9.95 6.77
CA ASP A 46 -5.24 10.17 8.20
C ASP A 46 -3.98 10.56 9.00
N GLU A 47 -2.80 10.07 8.61
CA GLU A 47 -1.52 10.51 9.16
C GLU A 47 -1.14 11.94 8.72
N ASN A 48 -1.68 12.44 7.61
CA ASN A 48 -1.37 13.76 7.06
C ASN A 48 -2.08 14.92 7.80
N HIS A 49 -3.05 14.62 8.68
CA HIS A 49 -3.66 15.62 9.55
C HIS A 49 -3.05 15.67 10.96
N ASN A 50 -2.01 14.87 11.26
CA ASN A 50 -1.33 14.94 12.56
C ASN A 50 0.16 14.54 12.59
N PHE A 51 0.82 14.31 11.45
CA PHE A 51 2.27 14.14 11.42
C PHE A 51 3.00 15.46 11.14
N PRO A 52 3.82 15.96 12.08
CA PRO A 52 4.83 16.95 11.74
C PRO A 52 5.90 16.20 10.92
N CYS A 53 5.84 16.35 9.60
CA CYS A 53 6.84 15.87 8.64
C CYS A 53 6.93 14.33 8.55
N GLY A 54 6.68 13.78 7.36
CA GLY A 54 6.67 12.33 7.09
C GLY A 54 7.96 11.60 7.48
N LEU A 55 7.81 10.30 7.73
CA LEU A 55 8.88 9.31 7.95
C LEU A 55 9.90 9.37 6.80
N GLY A 56 10.93 10.20 6.96
CA GLY A 56 11.92 10.53 5.94
C GLY A 56 12.59 11.88 6.17
N CYS A 57 11.96 12.80 6.91
CA CYS A 57 12.63 14.00 7.37
C CYS A 57 13.51 13.67 8.58
N HIS A 58 14.82 13.51 8.37
CA HIS A 58 15.76 13.65 9.48
C HIS A 58 15.55 15.04 10.08
N LYS A 59 15.39 15.11 11.41
CA LYS A 59 15.18 16.33 12.20
C LYS A 59 16.29 17.38 12.03
N ASP A 60 17.33 17.07 11.27
CA ASP A 60 18.54 17.86 11.11
C ASP A 60 18.61 18.55 9.73
N ASP A 61 17.75 18.17 8.77
CA ASP A 61 17.65 18.83 7.47
C ASP A 61 16.49 19.83 7.51
N SER A 62 16.86 21.05 7.90
CA SER A 62 16.12 22.31 7.76
C SER A 62 14.74 22.18 7.09
N CYS A 63 13.67 22.20 7.89
CA CYS A 63 12.33 22.56 7.46
C CYS A 63 12.31 24.02 7.00
N GLY A 64 12.96 24.28 5.86
CA GLY A 64 13.01 25.56 5.19
C GLY A 64 11.90 25.58 4.14
N LEU A 65 11.00 26.54 4.32
CA LEU A 65 10.01 27.04 3.36
C LEU A 65 8.65 26.33 3.36
N GLY A 66 7.75 26.89 4.17
CA GLY A 66 6.41 27.19 3.66
C GLY A 66 5.28 26.30 4.13
N CYS A 67 5.09 26.16 5.44
CA CYS A 67 3.74 25.95 5.97
C CYS A 67 3.18 27.32 6.36
N GLY A 68 2.19 27.80 5.61
CA GLY A 68 1.35 28.90 6.08
C GLY A 68 0.28 29.26 5.06
N PRO A 69 -0.74 30.02 5.49
CA PRO A 69 -1.30 30.13 6.84
C PRO A 69 -2.19 28.93 7.22
#